data_AF-A0A506X8X7-F1
#
_entry.id   AF-A0A506X8X7-F1
#
_cell.length_a   1.000
_cell.length_b   1.000
_cell.length_c   1.000
_cell.angle_alpha   90.00
_cell.angle_beta   90.00
_cell.angle_gamma   90.00
#
_symmetry.space_group_name_H-M   'P 1'
#
loop_
_entity.id
_entity.type
_entity.pdbx_description
1 polymer ?
#
loop_
_entity_poly.entity_id
_entity_poly.type
_entity_poly.pdbx_seq_one_letter_code
_entity_poly.pdbx_strand_id
1 'polypeptide(L)'
;FSTFDGLVVPADGSAAAVIAEKVPGAHVVKAFNTNFAATLASGTVGDATTTVLVAGDDQGAKDAVIGFVRAAGLEAEDAGSLKRAR
;
A
#
# COMPACT_ATOMS: atom_id res chain seq x y z
N PHE A 1 -16.21 26.37 -4.72
CA PHE A 1 -15.69 25.09 -5.22
C PHE A 1 -14.33 24.86 -4.59
N SER A 2 -14.15 23.79 -3.80
CA SER A 2 -12.85 23.37 -3.27
C SER A 2 -12.19 22.44 -4.29
N THR A 3 -10.99 22.77 -4.73
CA THR A 3 -10.30 22.10 -5.84
C THR A 3 -9.64 20.78 -5.45
N PHE A 4 -9.68 20.38 -4.16
CA PHE A 4 -8.96 19.22 -3.62
C PHE A 4 -7.43 19.26 -3.85
N ASP A 5 -6.88 20.45 -4.13
CA ASP A 5 -5.45 20.65 -4.39
C ASP A 5 -4.58 20.63 -3.11
N GLY A 6 -5.22 20.56 -1.94
CA GLY A 6 -4.54 20.51 -0.65
C GLY A 6 -4.15 19.08 -0.28
N LEU A 7 -2.86 18.83 -0.09
CA LEU A 7 -2.41 17.61 0.58
C LEU A 7 -2.79 17.66 2.06
N VAL A 8 -3.42 16.60 2.56
CA VAL A 8 -3.71 16.45 4.00
C VAL A 8 -2.45 16.03 4.79
N VAL A 9 -1.35 15.76 4.08
CA VAL A 9 -0.03 15.39 4.63
C VAL A 9 1.05 16.33 4.10
N PRO A 10 2.19 16.49 4.82
CA PRO A 10 3.33 17.24 4.32
C PRO A 10 3.77 16.76 2.92
N ALA A 11 4.27 17.67 2.09
CA ALA A 11 4.64 17.37 0.70
C ALA A 11 5.76 16.33 0.56
N ASP A 12 6.55 16.12 1.61
CA ASP A 12 7.61 15.14 1.73
C ASP A 12 7.19 13.87 2.51
N GLY A 13 5.94 13.81 2.98
CA GLY A 13 5.39 12.74 3.80
C GLY A 13 4.35 11.87 3.10
N SER A 14 3.86 10.87 3.80
CA SER A 14 2.72 10.05 3.37
C SER A 14 1.78 9.81 4.54
N ALA A 15 0.51 9.47 4.24
CA ALA A 15 -0.43 9.09 5.30
C ALA A 15 0.07 7.89 6.11
N ALA A 16 0.82 6.97 5.49
CA ALA A 16 1.40 5.83 6.19
C ALA A 16 2.50 6.24 7.17
N ALA A 17 3.33 7.23 6.81
CA ALA A 17 4.32 7.80 7.72
C ALA A 17 3.65 8.47 8.94
N VAL A 18 2.60 9.27 8.70
CA VAL A 18 1.82 9.90 9.78
C VAL A 18 1.16 8.86 10.69
N ILE A 19 0.68 7.75 10.14
CA ILE A 19 0.14 6.65 10.94
C ILE A 19 1.26 6.02 11.78
N ALA A 20 2.39 5.68 11.19
CA ALA A 20 3.53 5.05 11.88
C ALA A 20 4.01 5.88 13.08
N GLU A 21 4.09 7.20 12.94
CA GLU A 21 4.41 8.11 14.05
C GLU A 21 3.42 8.02 15.22
N LYS A 22 2.14 7.75 14.94
CA LYS A 22 1.07 7.65 15.96
C LYS A 22 0.98 6.27 16.60
N VAL A 23 1.59 5.23 16.00
CA VAL A 23 1.53 3.85 16.49
C VAL A 23 2.92 3.20 16.57
N PRO A 24 3.85 3.74 17.39
CA PRO A 24 5.26 3.33 17.38
C PRO A 24 5.52 1.86 17.75
N GLY A 25 4.54 1.17 18.35
CA GLY A 25 4.61 -0.26 18.67
C GLY A 25 4.12 -1.20 17.56
N ALA A 26 3.68 -0.68 16.40
CA ALA A 26 3.14 -1.47 15.30
C ALA A 26 4.01 -1.36 14.05
N HIS A 27 4.05 -2.45 13.27
CA HIS A 27 4.66 -2.46 11.94
C HIS A 27 3.64 -1.98 10.90
N VAL A 28 3.80 -0.75 10.43
CA VAL A 28 2.91 -0.17 9.40
C VAL A 28 3.36 -0.62 8.02
N VAL A 29 2.40 -1.14 7.25
CA VAL A 29 2.57 -1.54 5.85
C VAL A 29 1.54 -0.82 4.99
N LYS A 30 1.99 -0.19 3.90
CA LYS A 30 1.13 0.38 2.86
C LYS A 30 0.92 -0.65 1.76
N ALA A 31 -0.33 -0.91 1.43
CA ALA A 31 -0.73 -1.76 0.32
C ALA A 31 -2.08 -1.28 -0.27
N PHE A 32 -2.44 -1.83 -1.43
CA PHE A 32 -3.74 -1.69 -2.13
C PHE A 32 -4.12 -0.29 -2.64
N ASN A 33 -3.43 0.77 -2.27
CA ASN A 33 -3.82 2.14 -2.65
C ASN A 33 -3.72 2.43 -4.15
N THR A 34 -2.99 1.60 -4.91
CA THR A 34 -2.88 1.70 -6.37
C THR A 34 -3.92 0.85 -7.11
N ASN A 35 -4.78 0.13 -6.39
CA ASN A 35 -5.76 -0.77 -6.95
C ASN A 35 -7.16 -0.20 -6.77
N PHE A 36 -7.95 -0.18 -7.83
CA PHE A 36 -9.37 0.12 -7.71
C PHE A 36 -10.11 -1.08 -7.11
N ALA A 37 -11.22 -0.83 -6.41
CA ALA A 37 -12.03 -1.89 -5.82
C ALA A 37 -12.46 -2.95 -6.86
N ALA A 38 -12.79 -2.50 -8.09
CA ALA A 38 -13.18 -3.41 -9.17
C ALA A 38 -12.06 -4.37 -9.58
N THR A 39 -10.80 -3.92 -9.62
CA THR A 39 -9.67 -4.77 -10.04
C THR A 39 -9.28 -5.77 -8.96
N LEU A 40 -9.49 -5.42 -7.68
CA LEU A 40 -9.36 -6.36 -6.57
C LEU A 40 -10.47 -7.42 -6.59
N ALA A 41 -11.70 -7.02 -6.93
CA ALA A 41 -12.84 -7.93 -7.01
C ALA A 41 -12.76 -8.88 -8.21
N SER A 42 -12.30 -8.39 -9.38
CA SER A 42 -12.13 -9.23 -10.58
C SER A 42 -10.81 -10.01 -10.57
N GLY A 43 -9.83 -9.57 -9.79
CA GLY A 43 -8.47 -10.10 -9.82
C GLY A 43 -7.65 -9.67 -11.03
N THR A 44 -8.16 -8.77 -11.88
CA THR A 44 -7.54 -8.44 -13.17
C THR A 44 -7.51 -6.94 -13.50
N VAL A 45 -6.53 -6.56 -14.31
CA VAL A 45 -6.42 -5.28 -15.01
C VAL A 45 -6.19 -5.59 -16.50
N GLY A 46 -7.27 -5.56 -17.29
CA GLY A 46 -7.23 -6.11 -18.64
C GLY A 46 -6.94 -7.61 -18.61
N ASP A 47 -5.92 -8.04 -19.35
CA ASP A 47 -5.50 -9.45 -19.40
C ASP A 47 -4.45 -9.82 -18.32
N ALA A 48 -4.03 -8.85 -17.50
CA ALA A 48 -3.05 -9.08 -16.44
C ALA A 48 -3.72 -9.33 -15.08
N THR A 49 -3.12 -10.17 -14.24
CA THR A 49 -3.50 -10.30 -12.82
C THR A 49 -3.24 -8.98 -12.09
N THR A 50 -4.16 -8.58 -11.21
CA THR A 50 -3.98 -7.38 -10.38
C THR A 50 -2.76 -7.53 -9.47
N THR A 51 -1.85 -6.57 -9.55
CA THR A 51 -0.66 -6.50 -8.70
C THR A 51 -0.85 -5.50 -7.55
N VAL A 52 -0.55 -5.91 -6.33
CA VAL A 52 -0.51 -5.05 -5.15
C VAL A 52 0.93 -4.67 -4.84
N LEU A 53 1.20 -3.37 -4.75
CA LEU A 53 2.49 -2.86 -4.29
C LEU A 53 2.50 -2.78 -2.76
N VAL A 54 3.55 -3.31 -2.14
CA VAL A 54 3.67 -3.43 -0.67
C VAL A 54 4.91 -2.66 -0.20
N ALA A 55 4.73 -1.66 0.67
CA ALA A 55 5.83 -0.89 1.24
C ALA A 55 5.77 -0.86 2.77
N GLY A 56 6.90 -1.02 3.43
CA GLY A 56 7.01 -1.08 4.89
C GLY A 56 8.46 -1.24 5.35
N ASP A 57 8.73 -0.85 6.60
CA ASP A 57 10.10 -0.88 7.15
C ASP A 57 10.46 -2.20 7.83
N ASP A 58 9.47 -3.03 8.16
CA ASP A 58 9.67 -4.37 8.70
C ASP A 58 9.46 -5.43 7.63
N GLN A 59 10.45 -6.30 7.42
CA GLN A 59 10.40 -7.31 6.37
C GLN A 59 9.37 -8.40 6.68
N GLY A 60 9.26 -8.85 7.94
CA GLY A 60 8.31 -9.90 8.32
C GLY A 60 6.86 -9.47 8.12
N ALA A 61 6.55 -8.21 8.45
CA ALA A 61 5.25 -7.62 8.22
C ALA A 61 4.92 -7.50 6.72
N LYS A 62 5.88 -7.08 5.89
CA LYS A 62 5.71 -7.08 4.43
C LYS A 62 5.48 -8.49 3.89
N ASP A 63 6.27 -9.46 4.31
CA ASP A 63 6.17 -10.85 3.86
C ASP A 63 4.80 -11.45 4.22
N ALA A 64 4.26 -11.14 5.41
CA ALA A 64 2.92 -11.54 5.81
C ALA A 64 1.83 -10.96 4.89
N VAL A 65 1.92 -9.68 4.54
CA VAL A 65 0.97 -9.02 3.62
C VAL A 65 1.12 -9.57 2.20
N ILE A 66 2.35 -9.75 1.71
CA ILE A 66 2.64 -10.35 0.40
C ILE A 66 2.06 -11.77 0.31
N GLY A 67 2.27 -12.59 1.35
CA GLY A 67 1.73 -13.94 1.45
C GLY A 67 0.20 -13.95 1.42
N PHE A 68 -0.44 -13.04 2.16
CA PHE A 68 -1.89 -12.88 2.14
C PHE A 68 -2.42 -12.52 0.73
N VAL A 69 -1.80 -11.56 0.06
CA VAL A 69 -2.20 -11.13 -1.30
C VAL A 69 -2.06 -12.28 -2.29
N ARG A 70 -0.94 -13.02 -2.26
CA ARG A 70 -0.71 -14.17 -3.14
C ARG A 70 -1.70 -15.31 -2.85
N ALA A 71 -2.00 -15.57 -1.59
CA ALA A 71 -3.01 -16.56 -1.21
C ALA A 71 -4.43 -16.17 -1.68
N ALA A 72 -4.70 -14.87 -1.85
CA ALA A 72 -5.94 -14.36 -2.42
C ALA A 72 -5.99 -14.44 -3.96
N GLY A 73 -4.96 -15.00 -4.62
CA GLY A 73 -4.91 -15.17 -6.08
C GLY A 73 -4.47 -13.92 -6.84
N LEU A 74 -3.86 -12.95 -6.16
CA LEU A 74 -3.33 -11.73 -6.76
C LEU A 74 -1.80 -11.74 -6.79
N GLU A 75 -1.21 -10.85 -7.59
CA GLU A 75 0.24 -10.62 -7.56
C GLU A 75 0.61 -9.61 -6.47
N ALA A 76 1.82 -9.74 -5.93
CA ALA A 76 2.33 -8.85 -4.89
C ALA A 76 3.82 -8.57 -5.08
N GLU A 77 4.17 -7.28 -5.06
CA GLU A 77 5.53 -6.78 -5.25
C GLU A 77 5.99 -5.92 -4.07
N ASP A 78 7.21 -6.16 -3.61
CA ASP A 78 7.85 -5.36 -2.57
C ASP A 78 8.36 -4.03 -3.17
N ALA A 79 7.68 -2.95 -2.82
CA ALA A 79 8.02 -1.58 -3.25
C ALA A 79 9.07 -0.91 -2.34
N GLY A 80 9.60 -1.63 -1.35
CA GLY A 80 10.66 -1.19 -0.46
C GLY A 80 10.17 -0.60 0.86
N SER A 81 10.94 0.35 1.40
CA SER A 81 10.69 0.95 2.72
C SER A 81 9.43 1.82 2.75
N LEU A 82 8.93 2.14 3.95
CA LEU A 82 7.74 2.98 4.14
C LEU A 82 7.92 4.39 3.54
N LYS A 83 9.17 4.84 3.38
CA LYS A 83 9.53 6.07 2.65
C LYS A 83 9.12 6.08 1.17
N ARG A 84 8.77 4.93 0.59
CA ARG A 84 8.29 4.80 -0.79
C ARG A 84 6.77 4.90 -0.91
N ALA A 85 6.04 4.96 0.21
CA ALA A 85 4.57 5.01 0.26
C ALA A 85 3.95 6.40 -0.07
N ARG A 86 4.62 7.20 -0.90
CA ARG A 86 4.19 8.54 -1.34
C ARG A 86 3.37 8.46 -2.63
#